data_AF-A0A7Y4TGW7-F1
#
_entry.id   AF-A0A7Y4TGW7-F1
#
_cell.length_a   1.000
_cell.length_b   1.000
_cell.length_c   1.000
_cell.angle_alpha   90.00
_cell.angle_beta   90.00
_cell.angle_gamma   90.00
#
_symmetry.space_group_name_H-M   'P 1'
#
loop_
_entity.id
_entity.type
_entity.pdbx_description
1 polymer ?
#
loop_
_entity_poly.entity_id
_entity_poly.type
_entity_poly.pdbx_seq_one_letter_code
_entity_poly.pdbx_strand_id
1 'polypeptide(L)' 'MVCTHCGTEIAAKALICYRCGRATTEPRITPPRTGPLFDRPRRSRLPLIVVVAALLALLAWWLLAG' A
#
# COMPACT_ATOMS: atom_id res chain seq x y z
N MET A 1 -4.11 -28.45 -20.14
CA MET A 1 -5.11 -27.35 -20.36
C MET A 1 -4.60 -26.46 -21.48
N VAL A 2 -5.47 -25.70 -22.16
CA VAL A 2 -5.08 -24.90 -23.34
C VAL A 2 -5.07 -23.41 -22.98
N CYS A 3 -4.05 -22.68 -23.44
CA CYS A 3 -3.98 -21.23 -23.30
C CYS A 3 -5.12 -20.55 -24.06
N THR A 4 -5.93 -19.75 -23.38
CA THR A 4 -7.03 -18.98 -23.99
C THR A 4 -6.56 -17.89 -24.95
N HIS A 5 -5.27 -17.52 -24.91
CA HIS A 5 -4.72 -16.47 -25.75
C HIS A 5 -4.00 -16.97 -27.01
N CYS A 6 -3.23 -18.05 -26.92
CA CYS A 6 -2.41 -18.53 -28.03
C CYS A 6 -2.64 -20.00 -28.42
N GLY A 7 -3.55 -20.71 -27.75
CA GLY A 7 -3.92 -22.08 -28.09
C GLY A 7 -2.87 -23.15 -27.78
N THR A 8 -1.75 -22.80 -27.15
CA THR A 8 -0.75 -23.82 -26.76
C THR A 8 -1.25 -24.68 -25.61
N GLU A 9 -0.87 -25.95 -25.61
CA GLU A 9 -1.04 -26.79 -24.43
C GLU A 9 -0.08 -26.35 -23.31
N ILE A 10 -0.61 -26.31 -22.09
CA ILE A 10 0.13 -25.97 -20.88
C ILE A 10 -0.22 -26.96 -19.76
N ALA A 11 0.73 -27.21 -18.87
CA ALA A 11 0.52 -27.92 -17.63
C ALA A 11 -0.63 -27.32 -16.80
N ALA A 12 -1.42 -28.16 -16.14
CA ALA A 12 -2.61 -27.74 -15.38
C ALA A 12 -2.33 -26.74 -14.24
N LYS A 13 -1.09 -26.72 -13.71
CA LYS A 13 -0.68 -25.82 -12.62
C LYS A 13 0.19 -24.64 -13.08
N ALA A 14 0.30 -24.41 -14.39
CA ALA A 14 1.09 -23.29 -14.88
C ALA A 14 0.40 -21.96 -14.57
N LEU A 15 1.13 -21.04 -13.94
CA LEU A 15 0.67 -19.67 -13.67
C LEU A 15 0.80 -18.77 -14.91
N ILE A 16 1.76 -19.07 -15.79
CA ILE A 16 2.11 -18.27 -16.95
C ILE A 16 2.31 -19.20 -18.16
N CYS A 17 1.80 -18.81 -19.32
CA CYS A 17 2.03 -19.51 -20.58
C CYS A 17 3.49 -19.33 -21.03
N TYR A 18 4.24 -20.42 -21.22
CA TYR A 18 5.64 -20.38 -21.67
C TYR A 18 5.80 -19.83 -23.10
N ARG A 19 4.74 -19.89 -23.92
CA ARG A 19 4.78 -19.46 -25.32
C ARG A 19 4.45 -17.97 -25.49
N CYS A 20 3.40 -17.48 -24.82
CA CYS A 20 2.92 -16.10 -25.00
C CYS A 20 3.07 -15.19 -23.78
N GLY A 21 3.56 -15.71 -22.65
CA GLY A 21 3.83 -14.94 -21.43
C GLY A 21 2.60 -14.45 -20.66
N ARG A 22 1.38 -14.79 -21.10
CA ARG A 22 0.15 -14.37 -20.40
C ARG A 22 -0.12 -15.25 -19.18
N ALA A 23 -0.60 -14.63 -18.12
CA ALA A 23 -1.09 -15.35 -16.94
C ALA A 23 -2.28 -16.24 -17.32
N THR A 24 -2.36 -17.43 -16.74
CA THR A 24 -3.48 -18.37 -16.93
C THR A 24 -4.70 -18.00 -16.09
N THR A 25 -4.53 -17.07 -15.15
CA THR A 25 -5.57 -16.61 -14.22
C THR A 25 -5.67 -15.08 -14.25
N GLU A 26 -6.89 -14.58 -14.10
CA GLU A 26 -7.16 -13.15 -13.97
C GLU A 26 -6.65 -12.66 -12.59
N PRO A 27 -5.98 -11.51 -12.51
CA PRO A 27 -5.59 -10.94 -11.23
C PRO A 27 -6.83 -10.63 -10.38
N ARG A 28 -6.93 -11.25 -9.19
CA ARG A 28 -8.04 -11.02 -8.25
C ARG A 28 -8.04 -9.61 -7.66
N ILE A 29 -6.86 -8.99 -7.59
CA ILE A 29 -6.66 -7.66 -6.99
C ILE A 29 -6.30 -6.71 -8.12
N THR A 30 -7.17 -5.74 -8.39
CA THR A 30 -6.84 -4.64 -9.29
C THR A 30 -5.82 -3.73 -8.59
N PRO A 31 -4.67 -3.42 -9.21
CA PRO A 31 -3.73 -2.48 -8.63
C PRO A 31 -4.41 -1.10 -8.49
N PRO A 32 -4.09 -0.33 -7.44
CA PRO A 32 -4.59 1.03 -7.30
C PRO A 32 -4.19 1.84 -8.55
N ARG A 33 -5.17 2.55 -9.15
CA ARG A 33 -4.97 3.29 -10.40
C ARG A 33 -4.09 4.54 -10.23
N THR A 34 -3.90 5.00 -9.01
CA THR A 34 -3.28 6.29 -8.69
C THR A 34 -2.55 6.22 -7.36
N GLY A 35 -1.38 6.87 -7.30
CA GLY A 35 -0.52 6.96 -6.13
C GLY A 35 0.80 6.20 -6.33
N PRO A 36 1.91 6.67 -5.73
CA PRO A 36 3.17 5.96 -5.81
C PRO A 36 3.10 4.67 -4.97
N LEU A 37 3.69 3.60 -5.50
CA LEU A 37 3.80 2.28 -4.84
C LEU A 37 4.46 2.34 -3.46
N PHE A 38 5.19 3.43 -3.17
CA PHE A 38 5.99 3.62 -1.98
C PHE A 38 5.52 4.79 -1.09
N ASP A 39 4.34 5.36 -1.32
CA ASP A 39 3.79 6.31 -0.35
C ASP A 39 3.41 5.56 0.93
N ARG A 40 4.34 5.55 1.89
CA ARG A 40 4.01 5.26 3.27
C ARG A 40 2.98 6.31 3.70
N PRO A 41 1.89 5.92 4.41
CA PRO A 41 0.97 6.91 4.95
C PRO A 41 1.81 7.90 5.74
N ARG A 42 1.84 9.15 5.27
CA ARG A 42 2.56 10.25 5.89
C ARG A 42 1.90 10.44 7.24
N ARG A 43 2.38 9.73 8.28
CA ARG A 43 1.84 9.80 9.62
C ARG A 43 1.82 11.27 9.95
N SER A 44 0.62 11.84 10.01
CA SER A 44 0.44 13.28 10.08
C SER A 44 1.27 13.77 11.27
N ARG A 45 1.93 14.92 11.15
CA ARG A 45 2.70 15.51 12.27
C ARG A 45 1.78 16.06 13.38
N LEU A 46 0.46 15.98 13.17
CA LEU A 46 -0.58 16.41 14.11
C LEU A 46 -0.44 15.87 15.54
N PRO A 47 -0.23 14.57 15.81
CA PRO A 47 -0.13 14.08 17.18
C PRO A 47 1.13 14.62 17.87
N LEU A 48 2.23 14.83 17.13
CA LEU A 48 3.43 15.45 17.67
C LEU A 48 3.16 16.92 18.06
N ILE A 49 2.48 17.67 17.18
CA ILE A 49 2.12 19.08 17.43
C ILE A 49 1.21 19.18 18.66
N VAL A 50 0.20 18.32 18.78
CA VAL A 50 -0.72 18.30 19.93
C VAL A 50 0.03 18.00 21.23
N VAL A 51 0.93 17.02 21.24
CA VAL A 51 1.74 16.68 22.43
C VAL A 51 2.65 17.84 22.84
N VAL A 52 3.35 18.45 21.88
CA VAL A 52 4.24 19.59 22.17
C VAL A 52 3.44 20.79 22.71
N ALA A 53 2.30 21.11 22.09
CA ALA A 53 1.44 22.20 22.54
C ALA A 53 0.91 21.95 23.97
N ALA A 54 0.48 20.72 24.29
CA ALA A 54 0.02 20.36 25.62
C ALA A 54 1.14 20.48 26.68
N LEU A 55 2.36 20.03 26.36
CA LEU A 55 3.51 20.17 27.26
C LEU A 55 3.87 21.64 27.51
N LEU A 56 3.88 22.47 26.47
CA LEU A 56 4.14 23.91 26.61
C LEU A 56 3.07 24.62 27.44
N ALA A 57 1.79 24.26 27.26
CA ALA A 57 0.70 24.80 28.06
C ALA A 57 0.82 24.41 29.55
N LEU A 58 1.17 23.16 29.85
CA LEU A 58 1.42 22.71 31.22
C LEU A 58 2.63 23.42 31.85
N LEU A 59 3.70 23.62 31.10
CA LEU A 59 4.90 24.33 31.55
C LEU A 59 4.60 25.80 31.84
N ALA A 60 3.89 26.48 30.93
CA ALA A 60 3.47 27.86 31.12
C ALA A 60 2.54 28.00 32.33
N TRP A 61 1.57 27.09 32.47
CA TRP A 61 0.69 27.05 33.63
C TRP A 61 1.48 26.89 34.93
N TRP A 62 2.46 25.98 34.97
CA TRP A 62 3.28 25.75 36.15
C TRP A 62 4.14 26.97 36.53
N LEU A 63 4.66 27.70 35.54
CA LEU A 63 5.43 28.93 35.75
C LEU A 63 4.58 30.15 36.14
N LEU A 64 3.30 30.19 35.74
CA LEU A 64 2.38 31.30 36.02
C LEU A 64 1.57 31.09 37.31
N ALA A 65 1.34 29.83 37.71
CA ALA A 65 0.54 29.46 38.87
C ALA A 65 1.38 28.99 40.08
N GLY A 66 2.69 28.86 39.93
CA GLY A 66 3.66 28.64 41.02
C GLY A 66 4.35 29.94 41.40
#